data_AF-A0A946DBU7-F1
#
_entry.id   AF-A0A946DBU7-F1
#
_cell.length_a   1.000
_cell.length_b   1.000
_cell.length_c   1.000
_cell.angle_alpha   90.00
_cell.angle_beta   90.00
_cell.angle_gamma   90.00
#
_symmetry.space_group_name_H-M   'P 1'
#
loop_
_entity.id
_entity.type
_entity.pdbx_description
1 polymer ?
#
loop_
_entity_poly.entity_id
_entity_poly.type
_entity_poly.pdbx_seq_one_letter_code
_entity_poly.pdbx_strand_id
1 'polypeptide(L)'
;MSSSTSLDKLIDALCCLPGVGRKSAQRMALYLIDKNRQGASEIASSLSEALEKVQHCELCRNFSDEPQCNICNNPKRQEDLLCVVETPADVMAIEASGSFQGKYFVLLGK
;
A
#
# COMPACT_ATOMS: atom_id res chain seq x y z
N MET A 1 25.39 9.60 -19.64
CA MET A 1 23.93 9.41 -19.75
C MET A 1 23.72 8.04 -20.35
N SER A 2 22.88 7.21 -19.72
CA SER A 2 22.58 5.86 -20.19
C SER A 2 22.01 5.94 -21.61
N SER A 3 22.33 4.99 -22.49
CA SER A 3 21.86 4.97 -23.89
C SER A 3 20.40 4.52 -24.06
N SER A 4 19.65 4.33 -22.96
CA SER A 4 18.29 3.78 -22.98
C SER A 4 17.29 4.75 -22.35
N THR A 5 16.47 5.37 -23.21
CA THR A 5 15.38 6.26 -22.78
C THR A 5 14.38 5.55 -21.87
N SER A 6 14.15 4.25 -22.07
CA SER A 6 13.23 3.47 -21.24
C SER A 6 13.76 3.23 -19.82
N LEU A 7 15.09 3.06 -19.68
CA LEU A 7 15.72 2.95 -18.36
C LEU A 7 15.60 4.26 -17.58
N ASP A 8 15.89 5.39 -18.22
CA ASP A 8 15.81 6.69 -17.57
C ASP A 8 14.37 7.00 -17.10
N LYS A 9 13.36 6.65 -17.90
CA LYS A 9 11.94 6.75 -17.50
C LYS A 9 11.62 5.93 -16.25
N LEU A 10 12.13 4.70 -16.15
CA LEU A 10 11.93 3.86 -14.96
C LEU A 10 12.59 4.47 -13.73
N ILE A 11 13.80 5.01 -13.88
CA ILE A 11 14.52 5.68 -12.79
C ILE A 11 13.74 6.89 -12.29
N ASP A 12 13.26 7.73 -13.20
CA ASP A 12 12.48 8.92 -12.83
C ASP A 12 11.12 8.53 -12.22
N ALA A 13 10.46 7.48 -12.72
CA ALA A 13 9.22 6.97 -12.12
C ALA A 13 9.43 6.49 -10.67
N LEU A 14 10.52 5.78 -10.39
CA LEU A 14 10.82 5.32 -9.02
C LEU A 14 11.14 6.47 -8.05
N CYS A 15 11.53 7.66 -8.54
CA CYS A 15 11.83 8.82 -7.70
C CYS A 15 10.57 9.48 -7.10
N CYS A 16 9.36 9.12 -7.54
CA CYS A 16 8.14 9.64 -6.93
C CYS A 16 7.83 9.01 -5.56
N LEU A 17 8.46 7.87 -5.25
CA LEU A 17 8.22 7.14 -4.01
C LEU A 17 8.87 7.87 -2.82
N PRO A 18 8.17 7.97 -1.66
CA PRO A 18 8.72 8.62 -0.48
C PRO A 18 10.01 7.90 -0.03
N GLY A 19 11.08 8.68 0.17
CA GLY A 19 12.39 8.16 0.58
C GLY A 19 13.27 7.61 -0.55
N VAL A 20 12.82 7.65 -1.81
CA VAL A 20 13.61 7.16 -2.96
C VAL A 20 14.21 8.31 -3.76
N GLY A 21 15.50 8.60 -3.54
CA GLY A 21 16.26 9.54 -4.36
C GLY A 21 16.82 8.92 -5.66
N ARG A 22 17.26 9.75 -6.61
CA ARG A 22 17.74 9.33 -7.94
C ARG A 22 18.82 8.24 -7.91
N LYS A 23 19.78 8.30 -6.99
CA LYS A 23 20.81 7.25 -6.85
C LYS A 23 20.21 5.91 -6.40
N SER A 24 19.24 5.93 -5.49
CA SER A 24 18.56 4.71 -5.03
C SER A 24 17.68 4.12 -6.14
N ALA A 25 16.90 4.98 -6.83
CA ALA A 25 16.09 4.58 -7.98
C ALA A 25 16.93 3.94 -9.08
N GLN A 26 18.10 4.51 -9.42
CA GLN A 26 19.01 3.93 -10.39
C GLN A 26 19.48 2.52 -10.00
N ARG A 27 19.86 2.30 -8.74
CA ARG A 27 20.25 0.96 -8.26
C ARG A 27 19.11 -0.04 -8.36
N MET A 28 17.89 0.36 -7.98
CA MET A 28 16.70 -0.47 -8.06
C MET A 28 16.37 -0.85 -9.51
N ALA A 29 16.34 0.13 -10.42
CA ALA A 29 16.03 -0.07 -11.83
C ALA A 29 17.02 -1.04 -12.51
N LEU A 30 18.33 -0.85 -12.26
CA LEU A 30 19.36 -1.74 -12.82
C LEU A 30 19.25 -3.17 -12.27
N TYR A 31 18.99 -3.32 -10.96
CA TYR A 31 18.78 -4.64 -10.35
C TYR A 31 17.57 -5.37 -10.95
N LEU A 32 16.44 -4.68 -11.08
CA LEU A 32 15.21 -5.24 -11.64
C LEU A 32 15.41 -5.71 -13.10
N ILE A 33 16.12 -4.93 -13.91
CA ILE A 33 16.31 -5.26 -15.33
C ILE A 33 17.35 -6.37 -15.54
N ASP A 34 18.44 -6.36 -14.78
CA ASP A 34 19.58 -7.26 -14.99
C ASP A 34 19.46 -8.57 -14.19
N LYS A 35 18.90 -8.50 -12.97
CA LYS A 35 18.90 -9.62 -12.02
C LYS A 35 17.51 -10.16 -11.70
N ASN A 36 16.46 -9.35 -11.79
CA ASN A 36 15.12 -9.78 -11.35
C ASN A 36 13.98 -9.27 -12.24
N ARG A 37 13.98 -9.68 -13.51
CA ARG A 37 12.91 -9.32 -14.46
C ARG A 37 11.54 -9.84 -14.05
N GLN A 38 11.49 -11.03 -13.46
CA GLN A 38 10.25 -11.62 -12.97
C GLN A 38 9.65 -10.76 -11.85
N GLY A 39 10.45 -10.40 -10.84
CA GLY A 39 10.02 -9.49 -9.78
C GLY A 39 9.62 -8.11 -10.32
N ALA A 40 10.29 -7.61 -11.36
CA ALA A 40 9.86 -6.36 -12.02
C ALA A 40 8.45 -6.47 -12.62
N SER A 41 8.13 -7.59 -13.26
CA SER A 41 6.81 -7.86 -13.83
C SER A 41 5.74 -8.04 -12.73
N GLU A 42 6.08 -8.70 -11.64
CA GLU A 42 5.19 -8.87 -10.48
C GLU A 42 4.87 -7.55 -9.80
N ILE A 43 5.86 -6.67 -9.62
CA ILE A 43 5.65 -5.31 -9.08
C ILE A 43 4.72 -4.52 -10.01
N ALA A 44 4.98 -4.55 -11.33
CA ALA A 44 4.16 -3.81 -12.29
C ALA A 44 2.70 -4.26 -12.27
N SER A 45 2.46 -5.57 -12.30
CA SER A 45 1.10 -6.13 -12.26
C SER A 45 0.39 -5.89 -10.92
N SER A 46 1.07 -6.11 -9.79
CA SER A 46 0.51 -5.88 -8.46
C SER A 46 0.18 -4.41 -8.21
N LEU A 47 1.01 -3.49 -8.72
CA LEU A 47 0.75 -2.05 -8.62
C LEU A 47 -0.50 -1.67 -9.42
N SER A 48 -0.63 -2.14 -10.66
CA SER A 48 -1.81 -1.90 -11.48
C SER A 48 -3.07 -2.46 -10.83
N GLU A 49 -3.03 -3.71 -10.35
CA GLU A 49 -4.17 -4.36 -9.70
C GLU A 49 -4.58 -3.62 -8.42
N ALA A 50 -3.63 -3.23 -7.58
CA ALA A 50 -3.92 -2.50 -6.35
C ALA A 50 -4.56 -1.14 -6.63
N LEU A 51 -4.09 -0.41 -7.64
CA LEU A 51 -4.67 0.89 -8.02
C LEU A 51 -6.09 0.76 -8.59
N GLU A 52 -6.45 -0.37 -9.17
CA GLU A 52 -7.78 -0.63 -9.70
C GLU A 52 -8.77 -1.15 -8.64
N LYS A 53 -8.30 -2.00 -7.72
CA LYS A 53 -9.18 -2.72 -6.78
C LYS A 53 -9.26 -2.10 -5.40
N VAL A 54 -8.17 -1.53 -4.90
CA VAL A 54 -8.12 -1.03 -3.52
C VAL A 54 -8.98 0.21 -3.40
N GLN A 55 -10.00 0.12 -2.57
CA GLN A 55 -10.94 1.18 -2.26
C GLN A 55 -11.06 1.38 -0.74
N HIS A 56 -11.88 2.34 -0.33
CA HIS A 56 -12.18 2.56 1.08
C HIS A 56 -13.45 1.81 1.47
N CYS A 57 -13.38 1.11 2.60
CA CYS A 57 -14.54 0.50 3.24
C CYS A 57 -15.62 1.57 3.52
N GLU A 58 -16.87 1.28 3.17
CA GLU A 58 -18.01 2.18 3.33
C GLU A 58 -18.30 2.50 4.81
N LEU A 59 -17.93 1.60 5.73
CA LEU A 59 -18.19 1.75 7.17
C LEU A 59 -17.05 2.42 7.94
N CYS A 60 -15.82 1.94 7.77
CA CYS A 60 -14.68 2.38 8.57
C CYS A 60 -13.62 3.18 7.80
N ARG A 61 -13.76 3.29 6.46
CA ARG A 61 -12.81 3.97 5.57
C ARG A 61 -11.39 3.39 5.54
N ASN A 62 -11.16 2.21 6.11
CA ASN A 62 -9.92 1.48 5.91
C ASN A 62 -9.81 0.96 4.46
N PHE A 63 -8.61 0.58 4.03
CA PHE A 63 -8.42 -0.05 2.73
C PHE A 63 -9.11 -1.43 2.66
N SER A 64 -9.75 -1.70 1.52
CA SER A 64 -10.50 -2.91 1.25
C SER A 64 -10.66 -3.10 -0.25
N ASP A 65 -10.67 -4.34 -0.73
CA ASP A 65 -11.05 -4.66 -2.12
C ASP A 65 -12.58 -4.74 -2.27
N GLU A 66 -13.28 -4.96 -1.16
CA GLU A 66 -14.75 -5.05 -1.08
C GLU A 66 -15.37 -3.80 -0.43
N PRO A 67 -16.67 -3.52 -0.63
CA PRO A 67 -17.37 -2.40 0.01
C PRO A 67 -17.26 -2.39 1.54
N GLN A 68 -17.18 -3.58 2.16
CA GLN A 68 -16.97 -3.72 3.60
C GLN A 68 -15.69 -4.53 3.85
N CYS A 69 -14.78 -3.99 4.65
CA CYS A 69 -13.51 -4.67 4.94
C CYS A 69 -13.71 -5.88 5.86
N ASN A 70 -12.71 -6.76 5.85
CA ASN A 70 -12.69 -7.97 6.68
C ASN A 70 -12.84 -7.69 8.19
N ILE A 71 -12.44 -6.51 8.67
CA ILE A 71 -12.61 -6.15 10.09
C ILE A 71 -14.07 -5.82 10.39
N CYS A 72 -14.74 -5.06 9.52
CA CYS A 72 -16.15 -4.70 9.70
C CYS A 72 -17.08 -5.92 9.57
N ASN A 73 -16.75 -6.83 8.66
CA ASN A 73 -17.52 -8.07 8.41
C ASN A 73 -17.26 -9.18 9.44
N ASN A 74 -16.28 -9.03 10.34
CA ASN A 74 -15.90 -10.10 11.25
C ASN A 74 -16.80 -10.11 12.50
N PRO A 75 -17.65 -11.15 12.68
CA PRO A 75 -18.56 -11.25 13.82
C PRO A 75 -17.87 -11.53 15.15
N LYS A 76 -16.57 -11.89 15.14
CA LYS A 76 -15.79 -12.09 16.36
C LYS A 76 -15.27 -10.78 16.96
N ARG A 77 -15.43 -9.66 16.25
CA ARG A 77 -15.01 -8.33 16.72
C ARG A 77 -16.05 -7.76 17.68
N GLN A 78 -15.57 -7.01 18.67
CA GLN A 78 -16.42 -6.33 19.64
C GLN A 78 -17.05 -5.10 19.01
N GLU A 79 -18.38 -5.03 19.01
CA GLU A 79 -19.14 -3.95 18.36
C GLU A 79 -19.24 -2.68 19.20
N ASP A 80 -19.07 -2.81 20.52
CA ASP A 80 -19.13 -1.75 21.52
C ASP A 80 -17.81 -0.97 21.65
N LEU A 81 -16.72 -1.45 21.01
CA LEU A 81 -15.43 -0.79 21.00
C LEU A 81 -15.08 -0.25 19.62
N LEU A 82 -14.86 1.06 19.53
CA LEU A 82 -14.44 1.76 18.32
C LEU A 82 -13.11 2.48 18.55
N CYS A 83 -12.09 2.12 17.77
CA CYS A 83 -10.81 2.83 17.73
C CYS A 83 -10.78 3.80 16.54
N VAL A 84 -10.75 5.11 16.83
CA VAL A 84 -10.64 6.15 15.81
C VAL A 84 -9.17 6.43 15.55
N VAL A 85 -8.77 6.39 14.29
CA VAL A 85 -7.38 6.61 13.86
C VAL A 85 -7.30 7.63 12.72
N GLU A 86 -6.14 8.24 12.55
CA GLU A 86 -5.94 9.28 11.55
C GLU A 86 -5.84 8.71 10.13
N THR A 87 -5.10 7.60 9.97
CA THR A 87 -4.79 6.99 8.67
C THR A 87 -5.00 5.47 8.66
N PRO A 88 -5.17 4.85 7.47
CA PRO A 88 -5.21 3.38 7.35
C PRO A 88 -3.93 2.69 7.87
N ALA A 89 -2.79 3.37 7.80
CA ALA A 89 -1.52 2.83 8.31
C ALA A 89 -1.55 2.63 9.83
N ASP A 90 -2.28 3.46 10.57
CA ASP A 90 -2.47 3.31 12.01
C ASP A 90 -3.29 2.04 12.33
N VAL A 91 -4.30 1.72 11.51
CA VAL A 91 -5.05 0.45 11.65
C VAL A 91 -4.09 -0.74 11.51
N MET A 92 -3.24 -0.72 10.49
CA MET A 92 -2.25 -1.79 10.26
C MET A 92 -1.28 -1.94 11.44
N ALA A 93 -0.83 -0.82 12.01
CA ALA A 93 0.07 -0.82 13.16
C ALA A 93 -0.58 -1.41 14.42
N ILE A 94 -1.84 -1.05 14.70
CA ILE A 94 -2.58 -1.57 15.85
C ILE A 94 -2.92 -3.05 15.66
N GLU A 95 -3.38 -3.44 14.47
CA GLU A 95 -3.71 -4.84 14.16
C GLU A 95 -2.49 -5.75 14.28
N ALA A 96 -1.29 -5.29 13.89
CA ALA A 96 -0.05 -6.04 14.03
C ALA A 96 0.31 -6.38 15.49
N SER A 97 -0.18 -5.58 16.46
CA SER A 97 0.00 -5.87 17.89
C SER A 97 -0.88 -7.01 18.41
N GLY A 98 -1.93 -7.39 17.68
CA GLY A 98 -2.92 -8.39 18.10
C GLY A 98 -3.71 -8.06 19.37
N SER A 99 -3.54 -6.85 19.92
CA SER A 99 -4.05 -6.50 21.26
C SER A 99 -5.43 -5.84 21.25
N PHE A 100 -5.94 -5.47 20.07
CA PHE A 100 -7.23 -4.82 19.92
C PHE A 100 -8.21 -5.71 19.15
N GLN A 101 -9.42 -5.89 19.68
CA GLN A 101 -10.46 -6.74 19.11
C GLN A 101 -11.74 -5.97 18.73
N GLY A 102 -11.74 -4.64 18.86
CA GLY A 102 -12.86 -3.80 18.44
C GLY A 102 -12.85 -3.47 16.95
N LYS A 103 -13.75 -2.57 16.54
CA LYS A 103 -13.82 -2.00 15.19
C LYS A 103 -12.99 -0.71 15.09
N TYR A 104 -12.74 -0.25 13.87
CA TYR A 104 -11.99 0.99 13.61
C TYR A 104 -12.85 2.02 12.88
N PHE A 105 -12.41 3.27 12.92
CA PHE A 105 -12.85 4.32 12.01
C PHE A 105 -11.66 5.20 11.62
N VAL A 106 -11.43 5.36 10.31
CA VAL A 106 -10.30 6.10 9.77
C VAL A 106 -10.75 7.50 9.35
N LEU A 107 -10.07 8.54 9.86
CA LEU A 107 -10.40 9.94 9.58
C LEU A 107 -9.95 10.42 8.20
N LEU A 108 -8.90 9.81 7.63
CA LEU A 108 -8.25 10.18 6.36
C LEU A 108 -7.48 11.51 6.43
N GLY A 109 -6.75 11.71 7.53
CA GLY A 109 -5.99 12.94 7.80
C GLY A 109 -6.79 14.01 8.53
N LYS A 110 -6.18 15.18 8.72
CA LYS A 110 -6.82 16.39 9.26
C LYS A 110 -7.66 17.14 8.23
#